data_AF-A0A498NQ13-F1
#
_entry.id   AF-A0A498NQ13-F1
#
_cell.length_a   1.000
_cell.length_b   1.000
_cell.length_c   1.000
_cell.angle_alpha   90.00
_cell.angle_beta   90.00
_cell.angle_gamma   90.00
#
_symmetry.space_group_name_H-M   'P 1'
#
loop_
_entity.id
_entity.type
_entity.pdbx_description
1 polymer ?
#
loop_
_entity_poly.entity_id
_entity_poly.type
_entity_poly.pdbx_seq_one_letter_code
_entity_poly.pdbx_strand_id
1 'polypeptide(L)'
;MRVLNTTAPSSTMSFTDEAVSILTSSSLLARSLLGRTTGLKRKEATSPNMSSARRKREFIPHEKKDEGYWDKRRKNNEAAKRSREKRRVNDMVLENRVLALLEENASPKVDRNLDEVSEIRAVCQKTPVSPHLVVPALGAPSSLKTD
;
A
#
# COMPACT_ATOMS: atom_id res chain seq x y z
N MET A 1 -45.63 -3.41 -37.49
CA MET A 1 -44.40 -4.24 -37.63
C MET A 1 -43.42 -3.86 -36.53
N ARG A 2 -42.68 -4.86 -36.02
CA ARG A 2 -41.75 -4.78 -34.88
C ARG A 2 -40.49 -3.94 -35.20
N VAL A 3 -40.06 -3.22 -34.16
CA VAL A 3 -38.72 -2.71 -33.77
C VAL A 3 -37.53 -2.89 -34.71
N LEU A 4 -36.69 -1.85 -34.79
CA LEU A 4 -35.25 -1.99 -34.58
C LEU A 4 -34.78 -0.99 -33.52
N ASN A 5 -34.04 -1.54 -32.56
CA ASN A 5 -33.43 -0.92 -31.41
C ASN A 5 -31.95 -0.71 -31.74
N THR A 6 -31.34 0.44 -31.41
CA THR A 6 -29.89 0.51 -31.21
C THR A 6 -29.57 1.45 -30.05
N THR A 7 -29.45 0.85 -28.88
CA THR A 7 -28.81 1.43 -27.70
C THR A 7 -27.30 1.53 -27.95
N ALA A 8 -26.70 2.69 -27.73
CA ALA A 8 -25.27 2.79 -27.46
C ALA A 8 -25.05 3.90 -26.41
N PRO A 9 -24.76 3.57 -25.14
CA PRO A 9 -24.16 4.53 -24.25
C PRO A 9 -22.64 4.49 -24.45
N SER A 10 -22.10 5.53 -25.09
CA SER A 10 -20.67 5.82 -25.03
C SER A 10 -20.33 6.28 -23.61
N SER A 11 -19.91 5.35 -22.75
CA SER A 11 -19.29 5.67 -21.47
C SER A 11 -17.91 6.27 -21.74
N THR A 12 -17.87 7.57 -22.01
CA THR A 12 -16.64 8.37 -21.93
C THR A 12 -16.32 8.57 -20.45
N MET A 13 -15.61 7.62 -19.85
CA MET A 13 -15.00 7.87 -18.54
C MET A 13 -14.01 9.02 -18.72
N SER A 14 -14.20 10.11 -17.98
CA SER A 14 -13.31 11.26 -18.07
C SER A 14 -11.89 10.81 -17.74
N PHE A 15 -10.91 11.22 -18.56
CA PHE A 15 -9.48 10.97 -18.33
C PHE A 15 -9.04 11.34 -16.89
N THR A 16 -9.72 12.33 -16.30
CA THR A 16 -9.49 12.76 -14.92
C THR A 16 -10.00 11.76 -13.89
N ASP A 17 -11.09 11.06 -14.15
CA ASP A 17 -11.69 10.06 -13.24
C ASP A 17 -10.80 8.81 -13.17
N GLU A 18 -10.33 8.34 -14.32
CA GLU A 18 -9.40 7.22 -14.42
C GLU A 18 -8.07 7.53 -13.70
N ALA A 19 -7.51 8.73 -13.92
CA ALA A 19 -6.30 9.16 -13.23
C ALA A 19 -6.48 9.24 -11.70
N VAL A 20 -7.63 9.73 -11.23
CA VAL A 20 -7.95 9.79 -9.79
C VAL A 20 -8.13 8.39 -9.21
N SER A 21 -8.78 7.48 -9.93
CA SER A 21 -9.00 6.09 -9.51
C SER A 21 -7.70 5.30 -9.42
N ILE A 22 -6.80 5.48 -10.40
CA ILE A 22 -5.44 4.91 -10.40
C ILE A 22 -4.64 5.43 -9.19
N LEU A 23 -4.63 6.75 -8.97
CA LEU A 23 -3.87 7.37 -7.88
C LEU A 23 -4.42 6.96 -6.50
N THR A 24 -5.75 6.88 -6.36
CA THR A 24 -6.41 6.45 -5.12
C THR A 24 -6.10 4.99 -4.81
N SER A 25 -6.28 4.09 -5.78
CA SER A 25 -5.98 2.66 -5.64
C SER A 25 -4.50 2.43 -5.32
N SER A 26 -3.60 3.11 -6.02
CA SER A 26 -2.14 3.05 -5.78
C SER A 26 -1.79 3.54 -4.37
N SER A 27 -2.39 4.65 -3.92
CA SER A 27 -2.14 5.18 -2.57
C SER A 27 -2.63 4.24 -1.46
N LEU A 28 -3.77 3.55 -1.66
CA LEU A 28 -4.32 2.59 -0.71
C LEU A 28 -3.45 1.33 -0.64
N LEU A 29 -3.00 0.81 -1.78
CA LEU A 29 -2.06 -0.31 -1.83
C LEU A 29 -0.72 0.05 -1.18
N ALA A 30 -0.17 1.22 -1.46
CA ALA A 30 1.06 1.68 -0.83
C ALA A 30 0.92 1.82 0.71
N ARG A 31 -0.25 2.27 1.20
CA ARG A 31 -0.56 2.32 2.64
C ARG A 31 -0.65 0.93 3.27
N SER A 32 -1.25 -0.02 2.56
CA SER A 32 -1.39 -1.42 3.00
C SER A 32 -0.04 -2.15 3.04
N LEU A 33 0.78 -2.00 2.00
CA LEU A 33 2.08 -2.67 1.87
C LEU A 33 3.18 -2.04 2.73
N LEU A 34 3.24 -0.71 2.84
CA LEU A 34 4.29 -0.01 3.58
C LEU A 34 3.89 0.42 5.00
N GLY A 35 2.70 0.03 5.47
CA GLY A 35 2.23 0.30 6.84
C GLY A 35 2.25 1.78 7.23
N ARG A 36 2.23 2.70 6.26
CA ARG A 36 2.32 4.15 6.50
C ARG A 36 0.92 4.70 6.79
N THR A 37 0.49 4.54 8.03
CA THR A 37 -0.57 5.39 8.56
C THR A 37 -0.02 6.82 8.60
N THR A 38 -0.78 7.77 8.08
CA THR A 38 -0.50 9.20 8.31
C THR A 38 -0.48 9.39 9.82
N GLY A 39 0.70 9.65 10.37
CA GLY A 39 0.98 9.54 11.80
C GLY A 39 0.04 10.36 12.67
N LEU A 40 -0.98 9.70 13.22
CA LEU A 40 -1.68 10.15 14.42
C LEU A 40 -0.86 9.66 15.61
N LYS A 41 0.06 10.52 16.08
CA LYS A 41 0.87 10.29 17.28
C LYS A 41 -0.05 10.22 18.51
N ARG A 42 -0.29 9.01 19.02
CA ARG A 42 -0.80 8.77 20.38
C ARG A 42 0.21 9.36 21.39
N LYS A 43 -0.25 10.27 22.26
CA LYS A 43 0.43 10.59 23.51
C LYS A 43 -0.61 10.92 24.58
N GLU A 44 -0.84 9.97 25.45
CA GLU A 44 -1.55 10.15 26.71
C GLU A 44 -0.54 10.74 27.70
N ALA A 45 -0.65 12.04 27.95
CA ALA A 45 -0.03 12.76 29.07
C ALA A 45 -0.66 14.17 29.09
N THR A 46 -1.62 14.35 30.01
CA THR A 46 -2.12 15.58 30.62
C THR A 46 -1.57 16.90 30.07
N SER A 47 -2.20 17.46 29.02
CA SER A 47 -2.26 18.91 28.76
C SER A 47 -3.29 19.19 27.65
N PRO A 48 -4.37 19.95 27.91
CA PRO A 48 -5.38 20.24 26.89
C PRO A 48 -4.94 21.51 26.17
N ASN A 49 -4.20 21.37 25.06
CA ASN A 49 -4.11 22.31 23.94
C ASN A 49 -2.72 22.26 23.30
N MET A 50 -2.45 21.23 22.48
CA MET A 50 -1.51 21.36 21.38
C MET A 50 -2.00 20.45 20.25
N SER A 51 -2.87 21.01 19.41
CA SER A 51 -2.91 20.61 18.01
C SER A 51 -1.47 20.58 17.50
N SER A 52 -1.05 19.46 16.89
CA SER A 52 0.33 19.23 16.44
C SER A 52 0.69 20.07 15.20
N ALA A 53 0.24 21.32 15.16
CA ALA A 53 0.62 22.30 14.17
C ALA A 53 2.12 22.62 14.38
N ARG A 54 2.91 22.37 13.34
CA ARG A 54 4.33 22.72 13.33
C ARG A 54 4.45 24.23 13.66
N ARG A 55 5.16 24.55 14.75
CA ARG A 55 5.42 25.95 15.14
C ARG A 55 5.92 26.74 13.93
N LYS A 56 5.37 27.94 13.74
CA LYS A 56 5.84 28.87 12.70
C LYS A 56 7.34 29.11 12.89
N ARG A 57 8.07 29.09 11.78
CA ARG A 57 9.52 29.27 11.81
C ARG A 57 9.82 30.76 11.96
N GLU A 58 10.41 31.13 13.08
CA GLU A 58 10.91 32.48 13.32
C GLU A 58 12.39 32.56 12.92
N PHE A 59 12.74 33.59 12.18
CA PHE A 59 14.13 33.85 11.83
C PHE A 59 14.82 34.57 13.00
N ILE A 60 16.06 34.17 13.30
CA ILE A 60 16.85 34.84 14.33
C ILE A 60 17.36 36.18 13.77
N PRO A 61 17.01 37.33 14.39
CA PRO A 61 17.48 38.65 14.00
C PRO A 61 19.01 38.71 13.90
N HIS A 62 19.54 39.60 13.05
CA HIS A 62 20.99 39.65 12.79
C HIS A 62 21.79 39.97 14.06
N GLU A 63 21.29 40.85 14.93
CA GLU A 63 21.95 41.18 16.20
C GLU A 63 22.08 39.99 17.16
N LYS A 64 21.26 38.94 16.99
CA LYS A 64 21.25 37.74 17.83
C LYS A 64 22.03 36.57 17.24
N LYS A 65 22.76 36.79 16.14
CA LYS A 65 23.65 35.78 15.54
C LYS A 65 25.02 35.83 16.19
N ASP A 66 25.07 35.35 17.43
CA ASP A 66 26.30 35.17 18.20
C ASP A 66 27.12 33.96 17.71
N GLU A 67 28.30 33.77 18.31
CA GLU A 67 29.17 32.62 18.02
C GLU A 67 28.46 31.28 18.28
N GLY A 68 27.67 31.21 19.37
CA GLY A 68 26.87 30.03 19.69
C GLY A 68 25.81 29.68 18.64
N TYR A 69 25.19 30.68 18.00
CA TYR A 69 24.29 30.49 16.86
C TYR A 69 25.04 29.87 15.68
N TRP A 70 26.23 30.38 15.33
CA TRP A 70 27.01 29.89 14.20
C TRP A 70 27.47 28.44 14.39
N ASP A 71 27.88 28.07 15.61
CA ASP A 71 28.23 26.69 15.93
C ASP A 71 27.03 25.74 15.80
N LYS A 72 25.86 26.13 16.32
CA LYS A 72 24.61 25.35 16.14
C LYS A 72 24.24 25.25 14.67
N ARG A 73 24.41 26.33 13.89
CA ARG A 73 24.13 26.36 12.45
C ARG A 73 25.05 25.41 11.69
N ARG A 74 26.34 25.39 12.01
CA ARG A 74 27.35 24.49 11.43
C ARG A 74 26.99 23.02 11.73
N LYS A 75 26.70 22.69 12.99
CA LYS A 75 26.26 21.35 13.42
C LYS A 75 24.99 20.89 12.70
N ASN A 76 23.99 21.76 12.55
CA ASN A 76 22.75 21.43 11.83
C ASN A 76 23.00 21.16 10.34
N ASN A 77 23.86 21.94 9.69
CA ASN A 77 24.22 21.72 8.29
C ASN A 77 24.93 20.37 8.11
N GLU A 78 25.86 20.01 9.01
CA GLU A 78 26.49 18.69 8.97
C GLU A 78 25.48 17.56 9.16
N ALA A 79 24.58 17.69 10.15
CA ALA A 79 23.53 16.72 10.38
C ALA A 79 22.61 16.57 9.16
N ALA A 80 22.26 17.68 8.50
CA ALA A 80 21.49 17.67 7.28
C ALA A 80 22.23 16.96 6.14
N LYS A 81 23.54 17.18 5.99
CA LYS A 81 24.37 16.47 5.00
C LYS A 81 24.39 14.96 5.27
N ARG A 82 24.70 14.54 6.50
CA ARG A 82 24.67 13.11 6.88
C ARG A 82 23.29 12.49 6.67
N SER A 83 22.22 13.21 7.00
CA SER A 83 20.84 12.73 6.81
C SER A 83 20.50 12.52 5.34
N ARG A 84 20.95 13.42 4.46
CA ARG A 84 20.77 13.29 3.01
C ARG A 84 21.54 12.08 2.48
N GLU A 85 22.80 11.93 2.89
CA GLU A 85 23.64 10.81 2.44
C GLU A 85 23.06 9.46 2.89
N LYS A 86 22.65 9.37 4.16
CA LYS A 86 22.00 8.17 4.68
C LYS A 86 20.76 7.79 3.87
N ARG A 87 19.93 8.78 3.50
CA ARG A 87 18.74 8.53 2.66
C ARG A 87 19.15 8.05 1.28
N ARG A 88 20.10 8.72 0.63
CA ARG A 88 20.61 8.34 -0.70
C ARG A 88 21.11 6.90 -0.73
N VAL A 89 21.91 6.49 0.26
CA VAL A 89 22.39 5.11 0.37
C VAL A 89 21.23 4.14 0.60
N ASN A 90 20.26 4.50 1.44
CA ASN A 90 19.10 3.65 1.69
C ASN A 90 18.25 3.45 0.43
N ASP A 91 18.00 4.53 -0.32
CA ASP A 91 17.24 4.50 -1.58
C ASP A 91 17.95 3.59 -2.60
N MET A 92 19.29 3.69 -2.72
CA MET A 92 20.09 2.84 -3.59
C MET A 92 20.05 1.36 -3.18
N VAL A 93 20.11 1.06 -1.88
CA VAL A 93 20.00 -0.33 -1.39
C VAL A 93 18.61 -0.91 -1.68
N LEU A 94 17.55 -0.10 -1.52
CA LEU A 94 16.20 -0.51 -1.83
C LEU A 94 16.02 -0.77 -3.33
N GLU A 95 16.55 0.11 -4.19
CA GLU A 95 16.55 -0.06 -5.64
C GLU A 95 17.23 -1.37 -6.04
N ASN A 96 18.44 -1.62 -5.52
CA ASN A 96 19.15 -2.87 -5.76
C ASN A 96 18.36 -4.09 -5.29
N ARG A 97 17.68 -4.01 -4.14
CA ARG A 97 16.85 -5.11 -3.63
C ARG A 97 15.64 -5.38 -4.54
N VAL A 98 15.01 -4.33 -5.04
CA VAL A 98 13.89 -4.46 -6.00
C VAL A 98 14.37 -5.13 -7.29
N LEU A 99 15.50 -4.69 -7.84
CA LEU A 99 16.08 -5.29 -9.05
C LEU A 99 16.41 -6.77 -8.86
N ALA A 100 17.07 -7.13 -7.74
CA ALA A 100 17.38 -8.53 -7.44
C ALA A 100 16.11 -9.39 -7.31
N LEU A 101 15.07 -8.88 -6.67
CA LEU A 101 13.79 -9.60 -6.58
C LEU A 101 13.10 -9.76 -7.93
N LEU A 102 13.19 -8.76 -8.82
CA LEU A 102 12.66 -8.87 -10.18
C LEU A 102 13.41 -9.94 -10.97
N GLU A 103 14.73 -10.00 -10.85
CA GLU A 103 15.55 -11.03 -11.49
C GLU A 103 15.25 -12.43 -10.93
N GLU A 104 15.15 -12.59 -9.61
CA GLU A 104 14.78 -13.86 -8.97
C GLU A 104 13.40 -14.35 -9.41
N ASN A 105 12.43 -13.43 -9.52
CA ASN A 105 11.08 -13.75 -9.98
C ASN A 105 11.01 -14.05 -11.48
N ALA A 106 11.87 -13.43 -12.29
CA ALA A 106 12.02 -13.75 -13.71
C ALA A 106 12.91 -14.98 -13.95
N SER A 107 13.29 -15.71 -12.89
CA SER A 107 14.11 -16.89 -13.05
C SER A 107 13.30 -18.00 -13.75
N PRO A 108 13.90 -18.77 -14.68
CA PRO A 108 13.23 -19.86 -15.38
C PRO A 108 12.69 -20.97 -14.46
N LYS A 109 13.06 -20.96 -13.18
CA LYS A 109 12.53 -21.86 -12.16
C LYS A 109 11.16 -21.40 -11.69
N VAL A 110 10.98 -20.10 -11.45
CA VAL A 110 9.68 -19.53 -11.06
C VAL A 110 8.69 -19.65 -12.21
N ASP A 111 9.13 -19.33 -13.44
CA ASP A 111 8.27 -19.47 -14.63
C ASP A 111 7.79 -20.92 -14.84
N ARG A 112 8.71 -21.91 -14.79
CA ARG A 112 8.32 -23.32 -14.89
C ARG A 112 7.38 -23.77 -13.77
N ASN A 113 7.60 -23.33 -12.54
CA ASN A 113 6.69 -23.64 -11.42
C ASN A 113 5.30 -23.01 -11.64
N LEU A 114 5.22 -21.80 -12.20
CA LEU A 114 3.94 -21.16 -12.54
C LEU A 114 3.22 -21.92 -13.65
N ASP A 115 3.96 -22.38 -14.66
CA ASP A 115 3.42 -23.22 -15.74
C ASP A 115 2.86 -24.54 -15.17
N GLU A 116 3.63 -25.25 -14.32
CA GLU A 116 3.18 -26.47 -13.64
C GLU A 116 1.92 -26.24 -12.79
N VAL A 117 1.88 -25.15 -12.02
CA VAL A 117 0.70 -24.78 -11.21
C VAL A 117 -0.51 -24.47 -12.09
N SER A 118 -0.30 -23.84 -13.26
CA SER A 118 -1.37 -23.55 -14.22
C SER A 118 -1.97 -24.82 -14.81
N GLU A 119 -1.11 -25.81 -15.09
CA GLU A 119 -1.51 -27.09 -15.66
C GLU A 119 -2.27 -27.94 -14.63
N ILE A 120 -1.76 -28.02 -13.39
CA ILE A 120 -2.47 -28.67 -12.28
C ILE A 120 -3.85 -28.01 -12.06
N ARG A 121 -3.93 -26.67 -12.10
CA ARG A 121 -5.20 -25.95 -11.97
C ARG A 121 -6.17 -26.30 -13.10
N ALA A 122 -5.69 -26.36 -14.34
CA ALA A 122 -6.52 -26.72 -15.49
C ALA A 122 -7.04 -28.16 -15.40
N VAL A 123 -6.23 -29.10 -14.88
CA VAL A 123 -6.66 -30.48 -14.61
C VAL A 123 -7.73 -30.51 -13.52
N CYS A 124 -7.53 -29.80 -12.40
CA CYS A 124 -8.51 -29.72 -11.32
C CYS A 124 -9.86 -29.13 -11.75
N GLN A 125 -9.88 -28.20 -12.70
CA GLN A 125 -11.13 -27.63 -13.23
C GLN A 125 -11.86 -28.56 -14.20
N LYS A 126 -11.15 -29.52 -14.82
CA LYS A 126 -11.72 -30.50 -15.76
C LYS A 126 -12.19 -31.78 -15.08
N THR A 127 -11.75 -32.06 -13.86
CA THR A 127 -12.29 -33.16 -13.06
C THR A 127 -13.63 -32.74 -12.46
N PRO A 128 -14.77 -33.33 -12.89
CA PRO A 128 -16.02 -33.12 -12.18
C PRO A 128 -15.85 -33.69 -10.76
N VAL A 129 -16.01 -32.84 -9.75
CA VAL A 129 -16.10 -33.31 -8.36
C VAL A 129 -17.37 -34.13 -8.27
N SER A 130 -17.25 -35.45 -8.28
CA SER A 130 -18.40 -36.35 -8.21
C SER A 130 -19.25 -36.00 -6.97
N PRO A 131 -20.54 -35.65 -7.12
CA PRO A 131 -21.37 -35.17 -6.02
C PRO A 131 -21.61 -36.22 -4.91
N HIS A 132 -21.25 -37.48 -5.17
CA HIS A 132 -21.44 -38.60 -4.25
C HIS A 132 -20.44 -38.63 -3.07
N LEU A 133 -19.41 -37.76 -3.06
CA LEU A 133 -18.43 -37.66 -1.96
C LEU A 133 -18.55 -36.38 -1.13
N VAL A 134 -19.58 -35.56 -1.36
CA VAL A 134 -19.93 -34.49 -0.42
C VAL A 134 -20.50 -35.15 0.83
N VAL A 135 -19.66 -35.37 1.84
CA VAL A 135 -20.11 -35.84 3.15
C VAL A 135 -21.17 -34.84 3.64
N PRO A 136 -22.42 -35.26 3.87
CA PRO A 136 -23.44 -34.36 4.39
C PRO A 136 -22.96 -33.84 5.74
N ALA A 137 -22.99 -32.53 5.94
CA ALA A 137 -22.82 -31.95 7.25
C ALA A 137 -23.84 -32.62 8.19
N LEU A 138 -23.33 -33.39 9.17
CA LEU A 138 -24.13 -34.08 10.16
C LEU A 138 -25.13 -33.09 10.78
N GLY A 139 -26.42 -33.38 10.59
CA GLY A 139 -27.51 -32.49 10.92
C GLY A 139 -27.50 -32.09 12.38
N ALA A 140 -27.69 -30.79 12.63
CA ALA A 140 -27.99 -30.29 13.96
C ALA A 140 -29.32 -30.90 14.44
N PRO A 141 -29.41 -31.38 15.70
CA PRO A 141 -30.64 -31.97 16.21
C PRO A 141 -31.74 -30.91 16.29
N SER A 142 -32.88 -31.21 15.68
CA SER A 142 -34.08 -30.39 15.65
C SER A 142 -34.66 -30.22 17.06
N SER A 143 -34.66 -28.98 17.56
CA SER A 143 -35.40 -28.63 18.78
C SER A 143 -36.92 -28.69 18.52
N LEU A 144 -37.56 -29.57 19.29
CA LEU A 144 -39.01 -29.72 19.46
C LEU A 144 -39.64 -28.36 19.80
N LYS A 145 -40.69 -27.98 19.07
CA LYS A 145 -41.66 -26.98 19.52
C LYS A 145 -42.75 -27.70 20.30
N THR A 146 -42.83 -27.42 21.58
CA THR A 146 -44.01 -27.67 22.43
C THR A 146 -44.89 -26.42 22.36
N ASP A 147 -46.17 -26.63 22.01
CA ASP A 147 -47.25 -25.67 22.30
C ASP A 147 -47.58 -25.66 23.80
#